data_AF-A0AAX3M605-F1
#
_entry.id   AF-A0AAX3M605-F1
#
_cell.length_a   1.000
_cell.length_b   1.000
_cell.length_c   1.000
_cell.angle_alpha   90.00
_cell.angle_beta   90.00
_cell.angle_gamma   90.00
#
_symmetry.space_group_name_H-M   'P 1'
#
loop_
_entity.id
_entity.type
_entity.pdbx_description
1 polymer ?
#
loop_
_entity_poly.entity_id
_entity_poly.type
_entity_poly.pdbx_seq_one_letter_code
_entity_poly.pdbx_strand_id
1 'polypeptide(L)'
;MMNSSTYSYTHYEASLARQPIPSDSQKILPLAKPFVKGYQYLGYALSVIMTHEECLPWVYHQFIQLSSPNYQWVDFYHPHDFSDYPWLETNETDCADLNAEQLIHTWIQLINEEKYLVMFIDEFYLSHTAFYQEEHYSHDIMLHGYDLEQGIFWASGYNRDFQYGEYSIPIEEVLAAHFSFQESHKRLITIRYQQAPVHSPKVIAVVVTLDGLIEQLQDYVDSRPSSWRRNDIQQASAHFYGMEIYDILQNSIQNFIDNHIKADIRAFHIWYEHKEAMEQRLTYLMQNVTGLQAIVEQHPTLMPALKELTRKATIIRNLLLKYNRSHNIASLERASQMLYTMRGEEEVALQMMLTVLKQSIQPVSVLEQSRELKRRVVDRQLRKTVEDRLIIFDQLEKLDHPNEWIEIMLIIDQQLWEQLAQTDSVRTDRLIAFWCELLQTKPWVASQYDTLRNVVERMQKVAQDEQVKAQLEYWHTTMTAIRSQ
;
A
#
# COMPACT_ATOMS: atom_id res chain seq x y z
N MET A 1 62.56 -7.65 -36.19
CA MET A 1 63.13 -6.39 -35.67
C MET A 1 62.06 -5.73 -34.82
N MET A 2 62.35 -5.56 -33.51
CA MET A 2 61.92 -4.50 -32.55
C MET A 2 60.46 -4.01 -32.60
N ASN A 3 59.69 -3.90 -31.51
CA ASN A 3 60.04 -3.79 -30.09
C ASN A 3 58.85 -4.24 -29.21
N SER A 4 59.21 -4.93 -28.14
CA SER A 4 58.44 -5.13 -26.91
C SER A 4 58.42 -3.85 -26.07
N SER A 5 57.27 -3.47 -25.53
CA SER A 5 57.16 -2.54 -24.40
C SER A 5 56.24 -3.13 -23.34
N THR A 6 56.89 -3.75 -22.36
CA THR A 6 56.42 -4.10 -21.03
C THR A 6 55.89 -2.87 -20.30
N TYR A 7 54.63 -2.89 -19.88
CA TYR A 7 54.12 -1.96 -18.86
C TYR A 7 54.31 -2.60 -17.49
N SER A 8 55.22 -2.04 -16.72
CA SER A 8 55.51 -2.41 -15.34
C SER A 8 54.41 -1.86 -14.41
N TYR A 9 53.72 -2.76 -13.71
CA TYR A 9 52.90 -2.42 -12.55
C TYR A 9 53.81 -2.25 -11.33
N THR A 10 54.12 -1.00 -10.96
CA THR A 10 54.62 -0.67 -9.62
C THR A 10 54.28 0.77 -9.26
N HIS A 11 53.79 0.93 -8.02
CA HIS A 11 53.58 2.15 -7.23
C HIS A 11 52.19 2.81 -7.28
N TYR A 12 51.29 2.23 -6.49
CA TYR A 12 50.32 2.99 -5.70
C TYR A 12 50.53 2.65 -4.22
N GLU A 13 51.57 3.22 -3.62
CA GLU A 13 51.63 3.43 -2.16
C GLU A 13 51.74 4.93 -1.94
N ALA A 14 50.65 5.54 -1.46
CA ALA A 14 50.62 6.42 -0.29
C ALA A 14 49.39 7.33 -0.31
N SER A 15 48.83 7.49 0.89
CA SER A 15 47.99 8.60 1.33
C SER A 15 46.49 8.52 1.01
N LEU A 16 45.78 7.65 1.74
CA LEU A 16 44.47 8.01 2.28
C LEU A 16 44.40 7.51 3.73
N ALA A 17 44.06 8.43 4.64
CA ALA A 17 43.81 8.12 6.02
C ALA A 17 42.69 7.06 6.07
N ARG A 18 43.01 5.88 6.60
CA ARG A 18 42.03 4.83 6.88
C ARG A 18 40.99 5.42 7.81
N GLN A 19 39.87 5.88 7.27
CA GLN A 19 38.64 6.00 8.06
C GLN A 19 38.39 4.60 8.63
N PRO A 20 38.30 4.44 9.96
CA PRO A 20 38.16 3.12 10.55
C PRO A 20 36.87 2.49 10.01
N ILE A 21 37.03 1.38 9.29
CA ILE A 21 35.91 0.52 8.90
C ILE A 21 35.18 0.12 10.20
N PRO A 22 33.85 0.28 10.29
CA PRO A 22 33.08 -0.14 11.46
C PRO A 22 33.38 -1.60 11.85
N SER A 23 33.27 -1.91 13.14
CA SER A 23 33.83 -3.11 13.79
C SER A 23 33.29 -4.48 13.35
N ASP A 24 32.31 -4.55 12.45
CA ASP A 24 31.65 -5.79 12.06
C ASP A 24 32.10 -6.21 10.65
N SER A 25 32.77 -7.36 10.55
CA SER A 25 33.27 -7.92 9.27
C SER A 25 32.15 -8.42 8.35
N GLN A 26 30.93 -8.56 8.88
CA GLN A 26 29.74 -8.99 8.16
C GLN A 26 28.47 -8.45 8.81
N LYS A 27 27.42 -8.23 8.01
CA LYS A 27 26.07 -7.92 8.49
C LYS A 27 25.05 -8.34 7.44
N ILE A 28 23.91 -8.90 7.87
CA ILE A 28 22.78 -9.20 6.99
C ILE A 28 21.51 -8.69 7.67
N LEU A 29 20.78 -7.83 6.98
CA LEU A 29 19.50 -7.32 7.42
C LEU A 29 18.39 -8.33 7.07
N PRO A 30 17.42 -8.57 7.96
CA PRO A 30 16.42 -9.62 7.77
C PRO A 30 15.45 -9.28 6.64
N LEU A 31 15.08 -10.28 5.84
CA LEU A 31 14.03 -10.17 4.85
C LEU A 31 12.95 -11.23 5.09
N ALA A 32 11.69 -10.83 4.97
CA ALA A 32 10.56 -11.73 4.89
C ALA A 32 10.31 -12.13 3.44
N LYS A 33 9.69 -13.31 3.23
CA LYS A 33 9.23 -13.74 1.91
C LYS A 33 7.96 -12.97 1.52
N PRO A 34 8.00 -12.10 0.51
CA PRO A 34 6.82 -11.33 0.13
C PRO A 34 5.88 -12.19 -0.73
N PHE A 35 4.57 -12.00 -0.54
CA PHE A 35 3.54 -12.68 -1.35
C PHE A 35 3.23 -11.95 -2.66
N VAL A 36 3.62 -10.67 -2.78
CA VAL A 36 3.64 -9.92 -4.04
C VAL A 36 5.07 -9.50 -4.34
N LYS A 37 5.57 -9.89 -5.51
CA LYS A 37 6.96 -9.63 -5.95
C LYS A 37 7.10 -9.60 -7.46
N GLY A 38 6.01 -9.65 -8.23
CA GLY A 38 6.02 -9.57 -9.69
C GLY A 38 6.70 -8.32 -10.23
N TYR A 39 6.58 -7.21 -9.49
CA TYR A 39 7.45 -6.04 -9.66
C TYR A 39 8.41 -5.95 -8.48
N GLN A 40 9.72 -5.83 -8.78
CA GLN A 40 10.77 -5.94 -7.77
C GLN A 40 10.64 -4.92 -6.64
N TYR A 41 10.28 -3.67 -6.97
CA TYR A 41 10.08 -2.61 -5.97
C TYR A 41 9.00 -2.98 -4.93
N LEU A 42 7.93 -3.68 -5.32
CA LEU A 42 6.93 -4.20 -4.37
C LEU A 42 7.55 -5.27 -3.46
N GLY A 43 8.33 -6.16 -4.07
CA GLY A 43 9.09 -7.19 -3.36
C GLY A 43 10.01 -6.58 -2.30
N TYR A 44 10.74 -5.52 -2.63
CA TYR A 44 11.65 -4.83 -1.71
C TYR A 44 10.93 -4.26 -0.50
N ALA A 45 9.86 -3.47 -0.72
CA ALA A 45 9.09 -2.88 0.36
C ALA A 45 8.48 -3.96 1.27
N LEU A 46 7.85 -4.97 0.67
CA LEU A 46 7.17 -6.03 1.40
C LEU A 46 8.15 -6.94 2.17
N SER A 47 9.30 -7.26 1.58
CA SER A 47 10.33 -8.04 2.25
C SER A 47 10.85 -7.36 3.52
N VAL A 48 10.90 -6.02 3.57
CA VAL A 48 11.28 -5.30 4.79
C VAL A 48 10.13 -5.26 5.80
N ILE A 49 8.94 -4.75 5.44
CA ILE A 49 7.87 -4.51 6.42
C ILE A 49 7.24 -5.80 6.95
N MET A 50 7.23 -6.90 6.18
CA MET A 50 6.64 -8.17 6.62
C MET A 50 7.53 -8.92 7.64
N THR A 51 8.73 -8.41 7.95
CA THR A 51 9.52 -8.90 9.11
C THR A 51 8.94 -8.45 10.45
N HIS A 52 7.96 -7.54 10.44
CA HIS A 52 7.35 -6.92 11.61
C HIS A 52 5.85 -7.29 11.66
N GLU A 53 5.44 -8.06 12.68
CA GLU A 53 4.07 -8.57 12.81
C GLU A 53 3.01 -7.47 12.86
N GLU A 54 3.34 -6.32 13.45
CA GLU A 54 2.47 -5.14 13.55
C GLU A 54 2.13 -4.51 12.19
N CYS A 55 2.90 -4.80 11.14
CA CYS A 55 2.63 -4.33 9.78
C CYS A 55 1.63 -5.23 9.04
N LEU A 56 1.49 -6.50 9.45
CA LEU A 56 0.69 -7.49 8.75
C LEU A 56 -0.79 -7.09 8.59
N PRO A 57 -1.49 -6.48 9.58
CA PRO A 57 -2.86 -6.02 9.38
C PRO A 57 -3.00 -5.12 8.15
N TRP A 58 -2.10 -4.15 7.98
CA TRP A 58 -2.12 -3.26 6.82
C TRP A 58 -1.73 -3.98 5.55
N VAL A 59 -0.67 -4.80 5.58
CA VAL A 59 -0.23 -5.55 4.40
C VAL A 59 -1.37 -6.41 3.83
N TYR A 60 -2.10 -7.14 4.68
CA TYR A 60 -3.25 -7.95 4.25
C TYR A 60 -4.50 -7.12 3.90
N HIS A 61 -4.56 -5.86 4.33
CA HIS A 61 -5.57 -4.90 3.90
C HIS A 61 -5.24 -4.23 2.55
N GLN A 62 -3.96 -4.23 2.17
CA GLN A 62 -3.51 -3.83 0.85
C GLN A 62 -3.54 -5.03 -0.12
N PHE A 63 -3.23 -4.77 -1.39
CA PHE A 63 -3.11 -5.79 -2.45
C PHE A 63 -4.41 -6.59 -2.70
N ILE A 64 -5.57 -5.94 -2.53
CA ILE A 64 -6.90 -6.50 -2.86
C ILE A 64 -7.29 -6.09 -4.27
N GLN A 65 -7.23 -4.79 -4.55
CA GLN A 65 -7.67 -4.25 -5.82
C GLN A 65 -6.56 -4.39 -6.87
N LEU A 66 -6.95 -4.79 -8.08
CA LEU A 66 -6.10 -4.74 -9.26
C LEU A 66 -6.59 -3.59 -10.15
N SER A 67 -5.66 -2.93 -10.81
CA SER A 67 -5.94 -1.83 -11.72
C SER A 67 -5.14 -1.97 -13.00
N SER A 68 -5.65 -1.32 -14.04
CA SER A 68 -5.02 -1.33 -15.35
C SER A 68 -5.28 -0.01 -16.07
N PRO A 69 -4.23 0.75 -16.46
CA PRO A 69 -4.40 2.00 -17.20
C PRO A 69 -4.70 1.79 -18.68
N ASN A 70 -4.44 0.60 -19.21
CA ASN A 70 -4.55 0.29 -20.64
C ASN A 70 -4.80 -1.22 -20.83
N TYR A 71 -4.94 -1.69 -22.07
CA TYR A 71 -5.23 -3.12 -22.33
C TYR A 71 -4.02 -4.07 -22.21
N GLN A 72 -2.93 -3.67 -21.55
CA GLN A 72 -1.67 -4.43 -21.55
C GLN A 72 -1.00 -4.55 -20.18
N TRP A 73 -1.23 -3.60 -19.27
CA TRP A 73 -0.52 -3.53 -17.98
C TRP A 73 -1.47 -3.80 -16.83
N VAL A 74 -1.13 -4.72 -15.95
CA VAL A 74 -1.89 -5.01 -14.73
C VAL A 74 -0.98 -4.81 -13.53
N ASP A 75 -1.50 -4.13 -12.52
CA ASP A 75 -0.81 -3.91 -11.25
C ASP A 75 -1.80 -3.94 -10.08
N PHE A 76 -1.27 -3.99 -8.86
CA PHE A 76 -2.06 -3.76 -7.66
C PHE A 76 -2.37 -2.28 -7.49
N TYR A 77 -3.51 -1.99 -6.88
CA TYR A 77 -3.76 -0.68 -6.31
C TYR A 77 -2.98 -0.58 -5.00
N HIS A 78 -1.78 -0.01 -5.05
CA HIS A 78 -0.80 -0.02 -3.97
C HIS A 78 -0.17 1.38 -3.77
N PRO A 79 0.55 1.62 -2.66
CA PRO A 79 1.27 2.89 -2.43
C PRO A 79 2.33 3.12 -3.52
N HIS A 80 2.39 4.31 -4.12
CA HIS A 80 3.14 4.54 -5.35
C HIS A 80 4.65 4.52 -5.15
N ASP A 81 5.12 5.15 -4.07
CA ASP A 81 6.53 5.23 -3.71
C ASP A 81 6.81 4.50 -2.40
N PHE A 82 8.07 4.11 -2.15
CA PHE A 82 8.48 3.57 -0.85
C PHE A 82 8.10 4.49 0.31
N SER A 83 8.10 5.81 0.07
CA SER A 83 7.75 6.81 1.08
C SER A 83 6.27 6.79 1.46
N ASP A 84 5.40 6.18 0.66
CA ASP A 84 3.97 6.06 0.96
C ASP A 84 3.68 4.92 1.94
N TYR A 85 4.66 4.03 2.19
CA TYR A 85 4.53 2.96 3.18
C TYR A 85 4.67 3.56 4.59
N PRO A 86 3.68 3.35 5.49
CA PRO A 86 3.67 4.02 6.80
C PRO A 86 4.85 3.70 7.72
N TRP A 87 5.44 2.51 7.56
CA TRP A 87 6.55 2.00 8.38
C TRP A 87 7.92 2.11 7.72
N LEU A 88 8.00 2.72 6.53
CA LEU A 88 9.27 2.91 5.85
C LEU A 88 9.75 4.35 6.00
N GLU A 89 10.93 4.50 6.61
CA GLU A 89 11.76 5.68 6.44
C GLU A 89 12.50 5.56 5.11
N THR A 90 12.39 6.58 4.28
CA THR A 90 13.00 6.60 2.95
C THR A 90 13.82 7.85 2.74
N ASN A 91 15.05 7.70 2.30
CA ASN A 91 15.90 8.81 1.89
C ASN A 91 16.48 8.52 0.51
N GLU A 92 16.75 9.58 -0.24
CA GLU A 92 17.39 9.48 -1.54
C GLU A 92 18.66 10.32 -1.54
N THR A 93 19.76 9.73 -2.01
CA THR A 93 21.05 10.40 -2.16
C THR A 93 21.64 10.12 -3.54
N ASP A 94 22.43 11.05 -4.05
CA ASP A 94 23.21 10.84 -5.27
C ASP A 94 24.60 10.33 -4.90
N CYS A 95 25.03 9.26 -5.57
CA CYS A 95 26.33 8.63 -5.37
C CYS A 95 27.28 8.79 -6.57
N ALA A 96 26.93 9.63 -7.57
CA ALA A 96 27.68 9.77 -8.81
C ALA A 96 29.16 10.18 -8.62
N ASP A 97 29.46 11.01 -7.62
CA ASP A 97 30.79 11.59 -7.40
C ASP A 97 31.70 10.73 -6.48
N LEU A 98 31.20 9.60 -5.97
CA LEU A 98 31.96 8.75 -5.05
C LEU A 98 32.89 7.79 -5.81
N ASN A 99 34.14 7.69 -5.33
CA ASN A 99 35.06 6.66 -5.82
C ASN A 99 34.75 5.29 -5.19
N ALA A 100 35.42 4.23 -5.67
CA ALA A 100 35.13 2.85 -5.24
C ALA A 100 35.26 2.63 -3.73
N GLU A 101 36.31 3.17 -3.09
CA GLU A 101 36.53 3.03 -1.65
C GLU A 101 35.45 3.79 -0.85
N GLN A 102 35.10 4.99 -1.31
CA GLN A 102 34.03 5.80 -0.70
C GLN A 102 32.67 5.12 -0.83
N LEU A 103 32.33 4.55 -1.99
CA LEU A 103 31.07 3.82 -2.21
C LEU A 103 30.95 2.62 -1.27
N ILE A 104 31.98 1.77 -1.21
CA ILE A 104 31.99 0.60 -0.33
C ILE A 104 31.78 1.05 1.13
N HIS A 105 32.55 2.04 1.58
CA HIS A 105 32.44 2.57 2.94
C HIS A 105 31.02 3.12 3.22
N THR A 106 30.47 3.91 2.31
CA THR A 106 29.13 4.49 2.43
C THR A 106 28.06 3.40 2.49
N TRP A 107 28.08 2.41 1.60
CA TRP A 107 27.09 1.32 1.60
C TRP A 107 27.16 0.47 2.87
N ILE A 108 28.37 0.11 3.32
CA ILE A 108 28.58 -0.59 4.60
C ILE A 108 28.04 0.21 5.78
N GLN A 109 28.34 1.51 5.83
CA GLN A 109 27.85 2.38 6.91
C GLN A 109 26.32 2.42 6.93
N LEU A 110 25.67 2.60 5.78
CA LEU A 110 24.22 2.64 5.70
C LEU A 110 23.57 1.30 6.11
N ILE A 111 24.15 0.16 5.71
CA ILE A 111 23.69 -1.17 6.17
C ILE A 111 23.89 -1.32 7.69
N ASN A 112 24.99 -0.79 8.24
CA ASN A 112 25.22 -0.75 9.68
C ASN A 112 24.19 0.11 10.42
N GLU A 113 23.65 1.13 9.77
CA GLU A 113 22.52 1.94 10.23
C GLU A 113 21.13 1.30 9.95
N GLU A 114 21.08 0.00 9.62
CA GLU A 114 19.85 -0.78 9.36
C GLU A 114 19.08 -0.31 8.11
N LYS A 115 19.78 0.28 7.14
CA LYS A 115 19.20 0.71 5.87
C LYS A 115 19.46 -0.32 4.78
N TYR A 116 18.40 -0.72 4.09
CA TYR A 116 18.47 -1.46 2.84
C TYR A 116 18.69 -0.47 1.71
N LEU A 117 19.49 -0.86 0.72
CA LEU A 117 19.98 0.03 -0.33
C LEU A 117 19.39 -0.38 -1.67
N VAL A 118 18.43 0.39 -2.17
CA VAL A 118 17.84 0.22 -3.50
C VAL A 118 18.54 1.15 -4.48
N MET A 119 19.09 0.60 -5.56
CA MET A 119 19.84 1.36 -6.54
C MET A 119 19.69 0.76 -7.94
N PHE A 120 19.74 1.61 -8.97
CA PHE A 120 19.84 1.15 -10.35
C PHE A 120 21.29 0.84 -10.70
N ILE A 121 21.51 -0.30 -11.32
CA ILE A 121 22.83 -0.75 -11.78
C ILE A 121 22.71 -1.46 -13.14
N ASP A 122 23.86 -1.62 -13.79
CA ASP A 122 23.96 -2.30 -15.08
C ASP A 122 24.13 -3.81 -14.90
N GLU A 123 23.06 -4.57 -15.16
CA GLU A 123 23.03 -6.03 -14.99
C GLU A 123 24.00 -6.80 -15.90
N PHE A 124 24.60 -6.15 -16.91
CA PHE A 124 25.65 -6.75 -17.76
C PHE A 124 26.83 -7.29 -16.94
N TYR A 125 27.13 -6.67 -15.80
CA TYR A 125 28.28 -7.01 -14.97
C TYR A 125 27.98 -8.01 -13.85
N LEU A 126 26.71 -8.38 -13.67
CA LEU A 126 26.26 -9.16 -12.53
C LEU A 126 26.08 -10.63 -12.88
N SER A 127 26.97 -11.49 -12.41
CA SER A 127 27.04 -12.91 -12.79
C SER A 127 25.79 -13.73 -12.45
N HIS A 128 24.93 -13.23 -11.56
CA HIS A 128 23.69 -13.89 -11.16
C HIS A 128 22.48 -13.56 -12.05
N THR A 129 22.55 -12.55 -12.94
CA THR A 129 21.41 -12.10 -13.75
C THR A 129 21.33 -12.81 -15.10
N ALA A 130 20.19 -12.63 -15.77
CA ALA A 130 19.98 -13.11 -17.14
C ALA A 130 20.74 -12.30 -18.21
N PHE A 131 21.19 -11.09 -17.84
CA PHE A 131 21.83 -10.15 -18.77
C PHE A 131 23.35 -10.11 -18.65
N TYR A 132 23.93 -10.88 -17.71
CA TYR A 132 25.36 -10.99 -17.52
C TYR A 132 26.12 -11.28 -18.81
N GLN A 133 26.96 -10.35 -19.25
CA GLN A 133 27.74 -10.42 -20.49
C GLN A 133 26.91 -10.60 -21.77
N GLU A 134 25.59 -10.45 -21.71
CA GLU A 134 24.68 -10.56 -22.85
C GLU A 134 24.24 -9.18 -23.35
N GLU A 135 23.75 -8.32 -22.45
CA GLU A 135 23.22 -6.99 -22.81
C GLU A 135 23.33 -6.00 -21.65
N HIS A 136 23.64 -4.73 -21.95
CA HIS A 136 23.59 -3.64 -20.97
C HIS A 136 22.13 -3.35 -20.61
N TYR A 137 21.78 -3.59 -19.35
CA TYR A 137 20.40 -3.47 -18.88
C TYR A 137 20.36 -2.79 -17.52
N SER A 138 19.72 -1.62 -17.48
CA SER A 138 19.49 -0.87 -16.25
C SER A 138 18.37 -1.52 -15.46
N HIS A 139 18.66 -1.94 -14.23
CA HIS A 139 17.65 -2.47 -13.34
C HIS A 139 17.95 -2.13 -11.89
N ASP A 140 16.90 -2.03 -11.08
CA ASP A 140 17.03 -1.86 -9.64
C ASP A 140 17.46 -3.17 -8.96
N ILE A 141 18.33 -3.04 -7.96
CA ILE A 141 18.66 -4.10 -7.00
C ILE A 141 18.50 -3.58 -5.59
N MET A 142 18.24 -4.48 -4.63
CA MET A 142 18.29 -4.14 -3.20
C MET A 142 19.44 -4.86 -2.50
N LEU A 143 20.44 -4.11 -2.03
CA LEU A 143 21.46 -4.64 -1.11
C LEU A 143 20.93 -4.60 0.33
N HIS A 144 21.16 -5.68 1.06
CA HIS A 144 20.67 -5.85 2.43
C HIS A 144 21.72 -6.44 3.37
N GLY A 145 22.96 -6.65 2.91
CA GLY A 145 24.03 -7.15 3.76
C GLY A 145 25.38 -7.14 3.06
N TYR A 146 26.44 -7.45 3.80
CA TYR A 146 27.79 -7.59 3.32
C TYR A 146 28.57 -8.64 4.11
N ASP A 147 29.62 -9.19 3.50
CA ASP A 147 30.66 -9.99 4.16
C ASP A 147 32.01 -9.59 3.55
N LEU A 148 32.86 -8.93 4.34
CA LEU A 148 34.15 -8.40 3.91
C LEU A 148 35.24 -9.47 3.82
N GLU A 149 35.09 -10.57 4.56
CA GLU A 149 36.02 -11.69 4.49
C GLU A 149 35.83 -12.45 3.17
N GLN A 150 34.58 -12.59 2.74
CA GLN A 150 34.23 -13.19 1.45
C GLN A 150 34.24 -12.19 0.28
N GLY A 151 34.24 -10.89 0.56
CA GLY A 151 34.25 -9.85 -0.48
C GLY A 151 32.93 -9.76 -1.25
N ILE A 152 31.79 -9.93 -0.57
CA ILE A 152 30.46 -9.96 -1.18
C ILE A 152 29.48 -8.95 -0.55
N PHE A 153 28.49 -8.55 -1.33
CA PHE A 153 27.23 -8.00 -0.84
C PHE A 153 26.11 -9.04 -0.92
N TRP A 154 25.22 -9.04 0.07
CA TRP A 154 23.95 -9.75 0.01
C TRP A 154 22.91 -8.85 -0.65
N ALA A 155 22.20 -9.41 -1.63
CA ALA A 155 21.26 -8.69 -2.48
C ALA A 155 19.98 -9.51 -2.69
N SER A 156 18.89 -8.82 -3.01
CA SER A 156 17.64 -9.44 -3.44
C SER A 156 17.17 -8.86 -4.76
N GLY A 157 16.55 -9.71 -5.59
CA GLY A 157 16.10 -9.37 -6.94
C GLY A 157 15.82 -10.62 -7.76
N TYR A 158 15.62 -10.46 -9.07
CA TYR A 158 15.44 -11.57 -10.01
C TYR A 158 16.80 -12.14 -10.45
N ASN A 159 16.96 -13.45 -10.35
CA ASN A 159 18.13 -14.15 -10.87
C ASN A 159 18.00 -14.49 -12.37
N ARG A 160 19.02 -15.17 -12.92
CA ARG A 160 19.07 -15.65 -14.31
C ARG A 160 17.88 -16.52 -14.74
N ASP A 161 17.23 -17.20 -13.80
CA ASP A 161 16.04 -18.02 -14.05
C ASP A 161 14.73 -17.22 -13.86
N PHE A 162 14.82 -15.90 -13.71
CA PHE A 162 13.71 -14.99 -13.40
C PHE A 162 12.96 -15.39 -12.12
N GLN A 163 13.70 -15.92 -11.13
CA GLN A 163 13.19 -16.19 -9.80
C GLN A 163 13.62 -15.09 -8.84
N TYR A 164 12.66 -14.49 -8.16
CA TYR A 164 12.93 -13.49 -7.14
C TYR A 164 13.40 -14.19 -5.86
N GLY A 165 14.51 -13.73 -5.31
CA GLY A 165 15.07 -14.26 -4.07
C GLY A 165 16.30 -13.49 -3.61
N GLU A 166 16.98 -14.05 -2.62
CA GLU A 166 18.22 -13.53 -2.05
C GLU A 166 19.42 -14.24 -2.66
N TYR A 167 20.52 -13.52 -2.86
CA TYR A 167 21.77 -14.02 -3.40
C TYR A 167 22.95 -13.16 -2.94
N SER A 168 24.16 -13.68 -3.08
CA SER A 168 25.39 -12.91 -2.89
C SER A 168 25.97 -12.46 -4.23
N ILE A 169 26.57 -11.27 -4.25
CA ILE A 169 27.27 -10.69 -5.40
C ILE A 169 28.68 -10.28 -4.95
N PRO A 170 29.74 -10.62 -5.70
CA PRO A 170 31.07 -10.05 -5.46
C PRO A 170 31.05 -8.51 -5.47
N ILE A 171 31.74 -7.89 -4.52
CA ILE A 171 31.82 -6.42 -4.41
C ILE A 171 32.32 -5.79 -5.73
N GLU A 172 33.29 -6.45 -6.37
CA GLU A 172 33.85 -6.04 -7.66
C GLU A 172 32.83 -6.01 -8.81
N GLU A 173 31.87 -6.93 -8.84
CA GLU A 173 30.79 -6.94 -9.83
C GLU A 173 29.82 -5.78 -9.60
N VAL A 174 29.44 -5.52 -8.33
CA VAL A 174 28.57 -4.40 -7.97
C VAL A 174 29.23 -3.06 -8.34
N LEU A 175 30.52 -2.91 -8.07
CA LEU A 175 31.27 -1.71 -8.45
C LEU A 175 31.36 -1.55 -9.97
N ALA A 176 31.68 -2.62 -10.70
CA ALA A 176 31.74 -2.56 -12.17
C ALA A 176 30.38 -2.17 -12.77
N ALA A 177 29.29 -2.76 -12.28
CA ALA A 177 27.92 -2.43 -12.66
C ALA A 177 27.59 -0.95 -12.36
N HIS A 178 27.92 -0.49 -11.16
CA HIS A 178 27.67 0.89 -10.75
C HIS A 178 28.46 1.90 -11.60
N PHE A 179 29.74 1.65 -11.88
CA PHE A 179 30.58 2.57 -12.64
C PHE A 179 30.31 2.55 -14.15
N SER A 180 29.82 1.44 -14.70
CA SER A 180 29.35 1.37 -16.09
C SER A 180 28.11 2.24 -16.34
N PHE A 181 27.29 2.40 -15.31
CA PHE A 181 26.02 3.09 -15.40
C PHE A 181 26.18 4.55 -15.87
N GLN A 182 25.64 4.85 -17.07
CA GLN A 182 25.86 6.12 -17.79
C GLN A 182 24.89 7.25 -17.41
N GLU A 183 24.10 7.10 -16.35
CA GLU A 183 23.25 8.19 -15.87
C GLU A 183 24.06 9.24 -15.10
N SER A 184 23.75 10.52 -15.35
CA SER A 184 24.37 11.64 -14.65
C SER A 184 24.05 11.69 -13.16
N HIS A 185 22.98 11.01 -12.74
CA HIS A 185 22.57 10.86 -11.35
C HIS A 185 22.54 9.38 -10.99
N LYS A 186 23.27 8.99 -9.95
CA LYS A 186 23.28 7.61 -9.46
C LYS A 186 22.48 7.56 -8.17
N ARG A 187 21.16 7.55 -8.34
CA ARG A 187 20.19 7.57 -7.25
C ARG A 187 20.34 6.33 -6.37
N LEU A 188 20.63 6.54 -5.11
CA LEU A 188 20.60 5.56 -4.04
C LEU A 188 19.39 5.86 -3.16
N ILE A 189 18.43 4.95 -3.15
CA ILE A 189 17.27 5.01 -2.26
C ILE A 189 17.58 4.11 -1.05
N THR A 190 17.58 4.69 0.14
CA THR A 190 17.65 3.89 1.37
C THR A 190 16.25 3.69 1.92
N ILE A 191 15.88 2.45 2.19
CA ILE A 191 14.66 2.11 2.93
C ILE A 191 15.05 1.55 4.29
N ARG A 192 14.31 1.90 5.34
CA ARG A 192 14.51 1.38 6.69
C ARG A 192 13.17 1.23 7.38
N TYR A 193 13.00 0.13 8.11
CA TYR A 193 11.85 0.03 9.01
C TYR A 193 11.97 1.08 10.12
N GLN A 194 10.90 1.85 10.30
CA GLN A 194 10.75 2.77 11.40
C GLN A 194 9.47 2.41 12.14
N GLN A 195 9.56 2.24 13.47
CA GLN A 195 8.36 2.20 14.30
C GLN A 195 7.60 3.51 14.09
N ALA A 196 6.47 3.40 13.41
CA ALA A 196 5.71 4.56 13.02
C ALA A 196 5.11 5.19 14.30
N PRO A 197 5.26 6.51 14.53
CA PRO A 197 4.60 7.16 15.64
C PRO A 197 3.09 6.89 15.53
N VAL A 198 2.46 6.46 16.63
CA VAL A 198 0.99 6.22 16.71
C VAL A 198 0.19 7.44 16.22
N HIS A 199 0.80 8.62 16.23
CA HIS A 199 0.22 9.89 15.80
C HIS A 199 0.66 10.37 14.40
N SER A 200 1.40 9.58 13.63
CA SER A 200 1.77 10.00 12.28
C SER A 200 0.51 10.01 11.39
N PRO A 201 0.31 11.03 10.55
CA PRO A 201 -0.81 11.08 9.61
C PRO A 201 -0.90 9.85 8.71
N LYS A 202 0.25 9.24 8.36
CA LYS A 202 0.36 8.00 7.58
C LYS A 202 -0.23 6.79 8.31
N VAL A 203 -0.06 6.69 9.64
CA VAL A 203 -0.62 5.61 10.47
C VAL A 203 -2.09 5.86 10.83
N ILE A 204 -2.47 7.11 11.09
CA ILE A 204 -3.86 7.48 11.39
C ILE A 204 -4.76 7.28 10.16
N ALA A 205 -4.25 7.51 8.94
CA ALA A 205 -4.95 7.15 7.70
C ALA A 205 -5.11 5.63 7.51
N VAL A 206 -4.32 4.84 8.24
CA VAL A 206 -4.18 3.38 8.14
C VAL A 206 -4.97 2.67 9.25
N VAL A 207 -6.14 3.21 9.63
CA VAL A 207 -7.09 2.44 10.45
C VAL A 207 -7.67 1.29 9.61
N VAL A 208 -7.01 0.15 9.70
CA VAL A 208 -7.41 -1.11 9.05
C VAL A 208 -8.61 -1.67 9.81
N THR A 209 -9.80 -1.53 9.21
CA THR A 209 -11.03 -2.15 9.73
C THR A 209 -11.43 -3.33 8.88
N LEU A 210 -12.11 -4.31 9.50
CA LEU A 210 -12.72 -5.41 8.76
C LEU A 210 -13.77 -4.90 7.77
N ASP A 211 -14.55 -3.88 8.15
CA ASP A 211 -15.51 -3.20 7.27
C ASP A 211 -14.82 -2.64 6.01
N GLY A 212 -13.71 -1.92 6.17
CA GLY A 212 -12.94 -1.39 5.05
C GLY A 212 -12.38 -2.48 4.14
N LEU A 213 -12.02 -3.64 4.69
CA LEU A 213 -11.54 -4.78 3.91
C LEU A 213 -12.67 -5.39 3.07
N ILE A 214 -13.85 -5.52 3.66
CA ILE A 214 -15.07 -5.98 2.98
C ILE A 214 -15.46 -5.01 1.87
N GLU A 215 -15.38 -3.70 2.11
CA GLU A 215 -15.63 -2.69 1.10
C GLU A 215 -14.64 -2.81 -0.08
N GLN A 216 -13.34 -2.99 0.18
CA GLN A 216 -12.35 -3.19 -0.88
C GLN A 216 -12.56 -4.50 -1.67
N LEU A 217 -12.92 -5.59 -1.00
CA LEU A 217 -13.28 -6.84 -1.67
C LEU A 217 -14.51 -6.67 -2.55
N GLN A 218 -15.52 -5.92 -2.07
CA GLN A 218 -16.71 -5.60 -2.86
C GLN A 218 -16.34 -4.77 -4.08
N ASP A 219 -15.42 -3.81 -3.95
CA ASP A 219 -14.94 -3.01 -5.09
C ASP A 219 -14.22 -3.84 -6.14
N TYR A 220 -13.41 -4.82 -5.72
CA TYR A 220 -12.78 -5.76 -6.62
C TYR A 220 -13.84 -6.56 -7.40
N VAL A 221 -14.81 -7.15 -6.69
CA VAL A 221 -15.89 -7.94 -7.30
C VAL A 221 -16.74 -7.09 -8.26
N ASP A 222 -17.11 -5.89 -7.83
CA ASP A 222 -17.95 -4.96 -8.61
C ASP A 222 -17.18 -4.21 -9.70
N SER A 223 -15.86 -4.41 -9.81
CA SER A 223 -14.96 -3.69 -10.73
C SER A 223 -15.03 -2.16 -10.59
N ARG A 224 -15.16 -1.68 -9.34
CA ARG A 224 -15.26 -0.24 -9.04
C ARG A 224 -13.91 0.31 -8.59
N PRO A 225 -13.56 1.56 -8.95
CA PRO A 225 -12.36 2.20 -8.42
C PRO A 225 -12.43 2.30 -6.89
N SER A 226 -11.40 1.81 -6.20
CA SER A 226 -11.31 1.95 -4.74
C SER A 226 -10.93 3.37 -4.29
N SER A 227 -10.46 4.21 -5.22
CA SER A 227 -10.06 5.62 -5.01
C SER A 227 -11.19 6.52 -4.51
N TRP A 228 -12.46 6.14 -4.71
CA TRP A 228 -13.62 6.97 -4.33
C TRP A 228 -13.83 7.04 -2.80
N ARG A 229 -13.22 6.12 -2.05
CA ARG A 229 -13.27 6.05 -0.57
C ARG A 229 -11.88 6.20 0.07
N ARG A 230 -10.84 6.05 -0.74
CA ARG A 230 -9.43 6.13 -0.37
C ARG A 230 -8.89 7.50 -0.79
N ASN A 231 -9.05 8.50 0.08
CA ASN A 231 -8.40 9.82 -0.07
C ASN A 231 -6.85 9.75 -0.01
N ASP A 232 -6.28 8.55 0.09
CA ASP A 232 -4.89 8.27 0.44
C ASP A 232 -4.03 7.67 -0.70
N ILE A 233 -4.62 7.20 -1.81
CA ILE A 233 -3.86 6.69 -2.96
C ILE A 233 -4.33 7.38 -4.25
N GLN A 234 -3.44 8.11 -4.90
CA GLN A 234 -3.68 8.64 -6.24
C GLN A 234 -3.27 7.61 -7.29
N GLN A 235 -4.21 6.80 -7.80
CA GLN A 235 -4.07 6.22 -9.15
C GLN A 235 -5.12 6.86 -10.06
N ALA A 236 -4.89 8.12 -10.43
CA ALA A 236 -5.84 8.95 -11.18
C ALA A 236 -6.01 8.56 -12.66
N SER A 237 -5.32 7.51 -13.13
CA SER A 237 -5.21 7.17 -14.56
C SER A 237 -5.60 5.73 -14.93
N ALA A 238 -6.06 4.90 -13.99
CA ALA A 238 -6.53 3.56 -14.32
C ALA A 238 -7.94 3.58 -14.95
N HIS A 239 -8.16 2.74 -15.96
CA HIS A 239 -9.43 2.64 -16.68
C HIS A 239 -10.21 1.37 -16.33
N PHE A 240 -9.52 0.30 -15.93
CA PHE A 240 -10.12 -0.97 -15.56
C PHE A 240 -9.72 -1.36 -14.14
N TYR A 241 -10.65 -1.99 -13.43
CA TYR A 241 -10.48 -2.37 -12.04
C TYR A 241 -11.06 -3.76 -11.76
N GLY A 242 -10.53 -4.44 -10.74
CA GLY A 242 -11.17 -5.61 -10.18
C GLY A 242 -11.36 -6.77 -11.15
N MET A 243 -12.59 -7.27 -11.27
CA MET A 243 -12.93 -8.41 -12.13
C MET A 243 -12.84 -8.09 -13.64
N GLU A 244 -12.84 -6.82 -14.06
CA GLU A 244 -12.59 -6.43 -15.47
C GLU A 244 -11.17 -6.81 -15.94
N ILE A 245 -10.24 -7.07 -15.02
CA ILE A 245 -8.89 -7.53 -15.36
C ILE A 245 -8.91 -8.85 -16.15
N TYR A 246 -9.93 -9.70 -15.97
CA TYR A 246 -10.11 -10.89 -16.80
C TYR A 246 -10.23 -10.56 -18.28
N ASP A 247 -10.91 -9.46 -18.63
CA ASP A 247 -11.09 -9.03 -20.02
C ASP A 247 -9.76 -8.53 -20.61
N ILE A 248 -8.93 -7.85 -19.81
CA ILE A 248 -7.58 -7.41 -20.19
C ILE A 248 -6.67 -8.61 -20.47
N LEU A 249 -6.69 -9.61 -19.59
CA LEU A 249 -5.91 -10.83 -19.77
C LEU A 249 -6.37 -11.64 -20.98
N GLN A 250 -7.68 -11.73 -21.24
CA GLN A 250 -8.20 -12.38 -22.45
C GLN A 250 -7.74 -11.68 -23.72
N ASN A 251 -7.89 -10.36 -23.78
CA ASN A 251 -7.47 -9.56 -24.92
C ASN A 251 -5.95 -9.67 -25.15
N SER A 252 -5.16 -9.75 -24.08
CA SER A 252 -3.71 -9.96 -24.17
C SER A 252 -3.38 -11.31 -24.82
N ILE A 253 -4.04 -12.41 -24.40
CA ILE A 253 -3.84 -13.72 -25.01
C ILE A 253 -4.21 -13.68 -26.50
N GLN A 254 -5.37 -13.11 -26.85
CA GLN A 254 -5.81 -13.01 -28.23
C GLN A 254 -4.80 -12.22 -29.09
N ASN A 255 -4.29 -11.10 -28.56
CA ASN A 255 -3.26 -10.30 -29.22
C ASN A 255 -1.95 -11.08 -29.43
N PHE A 256 -1.55 -11.94 -28.49
CA PHE A 256 -0.38 -12.82 -28.65
C PHE A 256 -0.59 -13.86 -29.75
N ILE A 257 -1.79 -14.43 -29.86
CA ILE A 257 -2.17 -15.40 -30.89
C ILE A 257 -2.19 -14.73 -32.26
N ASP A 258 -2.96 -13.65 -32.42
CA ASP A 258 -3.20 -13.01 -33.72
C ASP A 258 -1.91 -12.46 -34.33
N ASN A 259 -1.06 -11.85 -33.50
CA ASN A 259 0.19 -11.24 -33.96
C ASN A 259 1.39 -12.20 -33.90
N HIS A 260 1.21 -13.43 -33.41
CA HIS A 260 2.27 -14.43 -33.31
C HIS A 260 3.51 -13.91 -32.53
N ILE A 261 3.28 -13.12 -31.49
CA ILE A 261 4.33 -12.49 -30.68
C ILE A 261 4.58 -13.27 -29.39
N LYS A 262 5.72 -13.02 -28.74
CA LYS A 262 6.02 -13.54 -27.39
C LYS A 262 4.95 -13.06 -26.41
N ALA A 263 4.48 -13.97 -25.56
CA ALA A 263 3.54 -13.64 -24.49
C ALA A 263 4.27 -12.91 -23.36
N ASP A 264 3.85 -11.68 -23.09
CA ASP A 264 4.25 -10.99 -21.86
C ASP A 264 3.53 -11.63 -20.67
N ILE A 265 4.31 -12.17 -19.74
CA ILE A 265 3.77 -12.91 -18.58
C ILE A 265 3.52 -12.03 -17.37
N ARG A 266 3.96 -10.77 -17.36
CA ARG A 266 3.96 -9.91 -16.16
C ARG A 266 2.57 -9.72 -15.59
N ALA A 267 1.60 -9.35 -16.43
CA ALA A 267 0.19 -9.21 -16.03
C ALA A 267 -0.40 -10.51 -15.46
N PHE A 268 -0.05 -11.66 -16.04
CA PHE A 268 -0.50 -12.98 -15.57
C PHE A 268 0.20 -13.40 -14.28
N HIS A 269 1.44 -12.95 -14.06
CA HIS A 269 2.18 -13.17 -12.82
C HIS A 269 1.56 -12.38 -11.67
N ILE A 270 1.31 -11.08 -11.86
CA ILE A 270 0.62 -10.21 -10.88
C ILE A 270 -0.76 -10.77 -10.55
N TRP A 271 -1.53 -11.16 -11.55
CA TRP A 271 -2.85 -11.77 -11.33
C TRP A 271 -2.77 -13.13 -10.61
N TYR A 272 -1.73 -13.93 -10.83
CA TYR A 272 -1.46 -15.14 -10.04
C TYR A 272 -1.15 -14.80 -8.58
N GLU A 273 -0.26 -13.84 -8.33
CA GLU A 273 0.11 -13.41 -6.97
C GLU A 273 -1.10 -12.83 -6.23
N HIS A 274 -2.03 -12.20 -6.94
CA HIS A 274 -3.29 -11.75 -6.37
C HIS A 274 -4.13 -12.91 -5.80
N LYS A 275 -4.19 -14.07 -6.48
CA LYS A 275 -4.91 -15.25 -5.95
C LYS A 275 -4.21 -15.82 -4.73
N GLU A 276 -2.88 -15.89 -4.78
CA GLU A 276 -2.06 -16.28 -3.64
C GLU A 276 -2.29 -15.33 -2.44
N ALA A 277 -2.36 -14.02 -2.69
CA ALA A 277 -2.65 -13.01 -1.68
C ALA A 277 -4.04 -13.18 -1.07
N MET A 278 -5.07 -13.52 -1.86
CA MET A 278 -6.44 -13.79 -1.37
C MET A 278 -6.49 -15.01 -0.45
N GLU A 279 -5.77 -16.08 -0.78
CA GLU A 279 -5.66 -17.27 0.06
C GLU A 279 -4.95 -16.96 1.39
N GLN A 280 -3.79 -16.29 1.32
CA GLN A 280 -3.03 -15.91 2.52
C GLN A 280 -3.82 -14.93 3.40
N ARG A 281 -4.55 -13.99 2.80
CA ARG A 281 -5.42 -13.04 3.49
C ARG A 281 -6.51 -13.75 4.28
N LEU A 282 -7.24 -14.70 3.69
CA LEU A 282 -8.25 -15.44 4.44
C LEU A 282 -7.62 -16.23 5.59
N THR A 283 -6.47 -16.86 5.36
CA THR A 283 -5.72 -17.59 6.39
C THR A 283 -5.33 -16.67 7.56
N TYR A 284 -4.78 -15.49 7.26
CA TYR A 284 -4.43 -14.48 8.26
C TYR A 284 -5.66 -14.00 9.03
N LEU A 285 -6.76 -13.67 8.34
CA LEU A 285 -7.98 -13.20 8.99
C LEU A 285 -8.58 -14.28 9.91
N MET A 286 -8.60 -15.55 9.50
CA MET A 286 -9.08 -16.65 10.34
C MET A 286 -8.30 -16.77 11.66
N GLN A 287 -7.01 -16.47 11.65
CA GLN A 287 -6.14 -16.54 12.82
C GLN A 287 -6.27 -15.32 13.75
N ASN A 288 -6.62 -14.15 13.19
CA ASN A 288 -6.54 -12.86 13.90
C ASN A 288 -7.90 -12.19 14.16
N VAL A 289 -8.96 -12.57 13.46
CA VAL A 289 -10.32 -12.05 13.66
C VAL A 289 -11.11 -13.01 14.54
N THR A 290 -11.47 -12.55 15.74
CA THR A 290 -12.22 -13.33 16.73
C THR A 290 -13.48 -13.94 16.14
N GLY A 291 -13.60 -15.27 16.22
CA GLY A 291 -14.77 -16.03 15.76
C GLY A 291 -14.83 -16.31 14.26
N LEU A 292 -13.99 -15.69 13.43
CA LEU A 292 -14.03 -15.88 11.98
C LEU A 292 -13.69 -17.30 11.56
N GLN A 293 -12.75 -17.96 12.24
CA GLN A 293 -12.43 -19.37 11.96
C GLN A 293 -13.67 -20.27 12.04
N ALA A 294 -14.48 -20.15 13.10
CA ALA A 294 -15.68 -20.95 13.29
C ALA A 294 -16.77 -20.66 12.24
N ILE A 295 -16.79 -19.44 11.69
CA ILE A 295 -17.70 -19.08 10.59
C ILE A 295 -17.21 -19.71 9.29
N VAL A 296 -15.91 -19.60 8.97
CA VAL A 296 -15.32 -20.21 7.77
C VAL A 296 -15.51 -21.73 7.76
N GLU A 297 -15.43 -22.39 8.93
CA GLU A 297 -15.68 -23.84 9.08
C GLU A 297 -17.11 -24.25 8.67
N GLN A 298 -18.09 -23.33 8.70
CA GLN A 298 -19.45 -23.57 8.18
C GLN A 298 -19.52 -23.50 6.65
N HIS A 299 -18.45 -23.02 6.00
CA HIS A 299 -18.30 -22.88 4.56
C HIS A 299 -17.06 -23.65 4.06
N PRO A 300 -17.04 -24.99 4.18
CA PRO A 300 -15.84 -25.80 3.96
C PRO A 300 -15.31 -25.75 2.52
N THR A 301 -16.10 -25.27 1.55
CA THR A 301 -15.69 -25.10 0.16
C THR A 301 -14.93 -23.81 -0.12
N LEU A 302 -14.95 -22.81 0.78
CA LEU A 302 -14.37 -21.49 0.53
C LEU A 302 -12.84 -21.55 0.35
N MET A 303 -12.13 -22.07 1.36
CA MET A 303 -10.67 -22.17 1.29
C MET A 303 -10.18 -23.09 0.15
N PRO A 304 -10.80 -24.28 -0.10
CA PRO A 304 -10.50 -25.07 -1.30
C PRO A 304 -10.74 -24.33 -2.62
N ALA A 305 -11.78 -23.51 -2.72
CA ALA A 305 -12.05 -22.72 -3.91
C ALA A 305 -10.94 -21.69 -4.16
N LEU A 306 -10.50 -20.94 -3.14
CA LEU A 306 -9.39 -19.99 -3.26
C LEU A 306 -8.08 -20.69 -3.68
N LYS A 307 -7.78 -21.86 -3.08
CA LYS A 307 -6.62 -22.68 -3.47
C LYS A 307 -6.68 -23.15 -4.92
N GLU A 308 -7.86 -23.52 -5.39
CA GLU A 308 -8.08 -23.94 -6.76
C GLU A 308 -7.89 -22.78 -7.75
N LEU A 309 -8.29 -21.56 -7.38
CA LEU A 309 -8.02 -20.34 -8.16
C LEU A 309 -6.51 -20.09 -8.26
N THR A 310 -5.77 -20.15 -7.16
CA THR A 310 -4.30 -20.03 -7.15
C THR A 310 -3.64 -21.09 -8.07
N ARG A 311 -4.11 -22.33 -7.99
CA ARG A 311 -3.62 -23.44 -8.83
C ARG A 311 -3.90 -23.20 -10.32
N LYS A 312 -5.11 -22.78 -10.68
CA LYS A 312 -5.50 -22.47 -12.07
C LYS A 312 -4.72 -21.28 -12.61
N ALA A 313 -4.54 -20.21 -11.83
CA ALA A 313 -3.72 -19.07 -12.21
C ALA A 313 -2.27 -19.47 -12.48
N THR A 314 -1.70 -20.34 -11.64
CA THR A 314 -0.36 -20.93 -11.84
C THR A 314 -0.26 -21.67 -13.17
N ILE A 315 -1.27 -22.48 -13.51
CA ILE A 315 -1.31 -23.22 -14.77
C ILE A 315 -1.38 -22.26 -15.97
N ILE A 316 -2.26 -21.27 -15.91
CA ILE A 316 -2.42 -20.26 -16.97
C ILE A 316 -1.09 -19.55 -17.22
N ARG A 317 -0.46 -19.02 -16.17
CA ARG A 317 0.87 -18.38 -16.27
C ARG A 317 1.92 -19.31 -16.89
N ASN A 318 1.95 -20.58 -16.47
CA ASN A 318 2.91 -21.56 -16.99
C ASN A 318 2.62 -21.98 -18.44
N LEU A 319 1.36 -21.93 -18.89
CA LEU A 319 1.01 -22.16 -20.30
C LEU A 319 1.55 -21.05 -21.20
N LEU A 320 1.54 -19.80 -20.74
CA LEU A 320 2.16 -18.68 -21.48
C LEU A 320 3.68 -18.84 -21.55
N LEU A 321 4.33 -19.20 -20.43
CA LEU A 321 5.76 -19.54 -20.43
C LEU A 321 6.09 -20.70 -21.38
N LYS A 322 5.24 -21.72 -21.41
CA LYS A 322 5.37 -22.85 -22.34
C LYS A 322 5.25 -22.39 -23.79
N TYR A 323 4.28 -21.54 -24.11
CA TYR A 323 4.14 -20.94 -25.43
C TYR A 323 5.41 -20.16 -25.83
N ASN A 324 5.99 -19.37 -24.94
CA ASN A 324 7.23 -18.63 -25.21
C ASN A 324 8.43 -19.54 -25.55
N ARG A 325 8.42 -20.79 -25.10
CA ARG A 325 9.47 -21.78 -25.40
C ARG A 325 9.15 -22.63 -26.63
N SER A 326 7.90 -23.03 -26.81
CA SER A 326 7.50 -24.02 -27.82
C SER A 326 6.79 -23.43 -29.03
N HIS A 327 6.40 -22.16 -28.98
CA HIS A 327 5.56 -21.46 -29.96
C HIS A 327 4.26 -22.21 -30.32
N ASN A 328 3.76 -23.05 -29.41
CA ASN A 328 2.55 -23.84 -29.65
C ASN A 328 1.32 -23.08 -29.17
N ILE A 329 0.55 -22.54 -30.12
CA ILE A 329 -0.66 -21.72 -29.91
C ILE A 329 -1.70 -22.47 -29.07
N ALA A 330 -1.78 -23.80 -29.12
CA ALA A 330 -2.70 -24.58 -28.29
C ALA A 330 -2.50 -24.36 -26.78
N SER A 331 -1.29 -23.91 -26.36
CA SER A 331 -1.05 -23.53 -24.96
C SER A 331 -1.78 -22.23 -24.60
N LEU A 332 -1.81 -21.25 -25.52
CA LEU A 332 -2.52 -19.98 -25.35
C LEU A 332 -4.04 -20.17 -25.44
N GLU A 333 -4.53 -20.96 -26.38
CA GLU A 333 -5.96 -21.30 -26.50
C GLU A 333 -6.48 -21.97 -25.22
N ARG A 334 -5.71 -22.92 -24.68
CA ARG A 334 -6.03 -23.55 -23.40
C ARG A 334 -6.02 -22.55 -22.24
N ALA A 335 -5.05 -21.62 -22.22
CA ALA A 335 -4.98 -20.59 -21.19
C ALA A 335 -6.20 -19.66 -21.26
N SER A 336 -6.60 -19.24 -22.46
CA SER A 336 -7.81 -18.42 -22.70
C SER A 336 -9.08 -19.14 -22.24
N GLN A 337 -9.25 -20.44 -22.57
CA GLN A 337 -10.41 -21.21 -22.15
C GLN A 337 -10.49 -21.35 -20.61
N MET A 338 -9.35 -21.59 -19.95
CA MET A 338 -9.29 -21.68 -18.49
C MET A 338 -9.61 -20.35 -17.83
N LEU A 339 -9.07 -19.24 -18.36
CA LEU A 339 -9.30 -17.90 -17.87
C LEU A 339 -10.79 -17.51 -17.98
N TYR A 340 -11.46 -17.91 -19.07
CA TYR A 340 -12.89 -17.65 -19.27
C TYR A 340 -13.74 -18.31 -18.17
N THR A 341 -13.48 -19.58 -17.87
CA THR A 341 -14.20 -20.30 -16.81
C THR A 341 -13.89 -19.77 -15.42
N MET A 342 -12.63 -19.37 -15.19
CA MET A 342 -12.16 -18.98 -13.86
C MET A 342 -12.78 -17.68 -13.35
N ARG A 343 -13.23 -16.77 -14.25
CA ARG A 343 -13.91 -15.53 -13.88
C ARG A 343 -15.13 -15.78 -12.98
N GLY A 344 -16.02 -16.67 -13.41
CA GLY A 344 -17.24 -16.99 -12.64
C GLY A 344 -16.93 -17.78 -11.36
N GLU A 345 -15.92 -18.64 -11.39
CA GLU A 345 -15.48 -19.38 -10.20
C GLU A 345 -14.92 -18.44 -9.12
N GLU A 346 -14.13 -17.44 -9.51
CA GLU A 346 -13.63 -16.43 -8.59
C GLU A 346 -14.76 -15.56 -8.05
N GLU A 347 -15.67 -15.10 -8.89
CA GLU A 347 -16.81 -14.30 -8.44
C GLU A 347 -17.61 -15.03 -7.36
N VAL A 348 -17.91 -16.31 -7.55
CA VAL A 348 -18.61 -17.14 -6.55
C VAL A 348 -17.79 -17.28 -5.27
N ALA A 349 -16.48 -17.54 -5.37
CA ALA A 349 -15.62 -17.69 -4.20
C ALA A 349 -15.51 -16.39 -3.40
N LEU A 350 -15.35 -15.24 -4.06
CA LEU A 350 -15.26 -13.94 -3.41
C LEU A 350 -16.59 -13.46 -2.85
N GLN A 351 -17.72 -13.73 -3.51
CA GLN A 351 -19.05 -13.49 -2.93
C GLN A 351 -19.26 -14.31 -1.65
N MET A 352 -18.84 -15.58 -1.64
CA MET A 352 -18.87 -16.42 -0.44
C MET A 352 -17.96 -15.87 0.66
N MET A 353 -16.74 -15.43 0.32
CA MET A 353 -15.83 -14.75 1.26
C MET A 353 -16.48 -13.51 1.86
N LEU A 354 -17.09 -12.66 1.04
CA LEU A 354 -17.82 -11.46 1.49
C LEU A 354 -18.96 -11.81 2.45
N THR A 355 -19.74 -12.85 2.17
CA THR A 355 -20.80 -13.32 3.08
C THR A 355 -20.23 -13.73 4.43
N VAL A 356 -19.17 -14.55 4.44
CA VAL A 356 -18.52 -15.03 5.66
C VAL A 356 -17.94 -13.87 6.48
N LEU A 357 -17.24 -12.94 5.84
CA LEU A 357 -16.67 -11.78 6.52
C LEU A 357 -17.78 -10.87 7.09
N LYS A 358 -18.89 -10.67 6.36
CA LYS A 358 -20.03 -9.90 6.86
C LYS A 358 -20.72 -10.55 8.07
N GLN A 359 -20.72 -11.89 8.17
CA GLN A 359 -21.24 -12.59 9.35
C GLN A 359 -20.35 -12.43 10.59
N SER A 360 -19.04 -12.20 10.39
CA SER A 360 -18.12 -11.94 11.50
C SER A 360 -18.22 -10.51 12.04
N ILE A 361 -18.86 -9.61 11.28
CA ILE A 361 -19.32 -8.33 11.81
C ILE A 361 -20.54 -8.63 12.69
N GLN A 362 -20.45 -8.31 13.98
CA GLN A 362 -21.59 -8.41 14.88
C GLN A 362 -22.79 -7.63 14.31
N PRO A 363 -24.00 -8.20 14.28
CA PRO A 363 -25.17 -7.50 13.77
C PRO A 363 -25.38 -6.19 14.53
N VAL A 364 -25.32 -5.10 13.77
CA VAL A 364 -25.47 -3.69 14.19
C VAL A 364 -24.25 -3.13 14.93
N SER A 365 -23.22 -2.78 14.17
CA SER A 365 -22.24 -1.82 14.66
C SER A 365 -22.84 -0.41 14.52
N VAL A 366 -22.77 0.37 15.60
CA VAL A 366 -23.09 1.81 15.63
C VAL A 366 -22.40 2.58 14.49
N LEU A 367 -21.30 2.03 13.95
CA LEU A 367 -20.52 2.54 12.84
C LEU A 367 -21.24 2.44 11.48
N GLU A 368 -21.93 1.33 11.18
CA GLU A 368 -22.68 1.19 9.92
C GLU A 368 -23.93 2.08 9.91
N GLN A 369 -24.61 2.18 11.05
CA GLN A 369 -25.72 3.14 11.23
C GLN A 369 -25.22 4.58 11.09
N SER A 370 -24.07 4.91 11.70
CA SER A 370 -23.41 6.21 11.55
C SER A 370 -23.02 6.50 10.10
N ARG A 371 -22.40 5.55 9.39
CA ARG A 371 -21.97 5.71 7.99
C ARG A 371 -23.15 5.91 7.03
N GLU A 372 -24.22 5.14 7.20
CA GLU A 372 -25.44 5.29 6.40
C GLU A 372 -26.15 6.63 6.70
N LEU A 373 -26.22 7.04 7.97
CA LEU A 373 -26.75 8.35 8.35
C LEU A 373 -25.88 9.50 7.82
N LYS A 374 -24.55 9.41 7.93
CA LYS A 374 -23.60 10.36 7.32
C LYS A 374 -23.83 10.47 5.82
N ARG A 375 -23.97 9.34 5.12
CA ARG A 375 -24.25 9.31 3.67
C ARG A 375 -25.55 10.05 3.35
N ARG A 376 -26.60 9.87 4.17
CA ARG A 376 -27.89 10.58 4.03
C ARG A 376 -27.80 12.08 4.33
N VAL A 377 -26.96 12.51 5.28
CA VAL A 377 -26.74 13.93 5.58
C VAL A 377 -25.96 14.63 4.45
N VAL A 378 -24.97 13.95 3.87
CA VAL A 378 -24.11 14.51 2.82
C VAL A 378 -24.82 14.55 1.46
N ASP A 379 -25.70 13.60 1.16
CA ASP A 379 -26.47 13.57 -0.09
C ASP A 379 -27.40 14.79 -0.24
N ARG A 380 -27.26 15.55 -1.33
CA ARG A 380 -28.09 16.73 -1.63
C ARG A 380 -29.52 16.35 -2.04
N GLN A 381 -29.77 15.14 -2.53
CA GLN A 381 -31.09 14.71 -3.00
C GLN A 381 -32.10 14.45 -1.85
N LEU A 382 -31.59 14.21 -0.64
CA LEU A 382 -32.38 13.94 0.58
C LEU A 382 -32.69 15.21 1.40
N ARG A 383 -32.18 16.39 1.01
CA ARG A 383 -32.37 17.69 1.69
C ARG A 383 -33.57 18.48 1.16
N LYS A 384 -34.76 17.89 1.10
CA LYS A 384 -35.92 18.64 0.56
C LYS A 384 -36.47 19.65 1.57
N THR A 385 -36.39 19.37 2.88
CA THR A 385 -36.93 20.24 3.94
C THR A 385 -36.04 20.30 5.19
N VAL A 386 -36.34 21.19 6.14
CA VAL A 386 -35.64 21.27 7.45
C VAL A 386 -36.08 20.10 8.35
N GLU A 387 -37.33 19.68 8.21
CA GLU A 387 -37.96 18.58 8.94
C GLU A 387 -37.34 17.22 8.59
N ASP A 388 -37.03 16.97 7.32
CA ASP A 388 -36.30 15.75 6.91
C ASP A 388 -34.90 15.68 7.55
N ARG A 389 -34.25 16.84 7.71
CA ARG A 389 -32.91 16.96 8.31
C ARG A 389 -32.94 16.74 9.82
N LEU A 390 -34.00 17.17 10.50
CA LEU A 390 -34.21 16.90 11.93
C LEU A 390 -34.43 15.42 12.23
N ILE A 391 -35.17 14.68 11.38
CA ILE A 391 -35.38 13.23 11.56
C ILE A 391 -34.07 12.46 11.49
N ILE A 392 -33.19 12.82 10.55
CA ILE A 392 -31.85 12.23 10.42
C ILE A 392 -30.99 12.58 11.65
N PHE A 393 -31.10 13.80 12.15
CA PHE A 393 -30.41 14.27 13.36
C PHE A 393 -30.89 13.54 14.64
N ASP A 394 -32.20 13.32 14.81
CA ASP A 394 -32.79 12.55 15.91
C ASP A 394 -32.34 11.07 15.91
N GLN A 395 -32.08 10.50 14.73
CA GLN A 395 -31.54 9.16 14.58
C GLN A 395 -30.07 9.09 14.96
N LEU A 396 -29.30 10.15 14.65
CA LEU A 396 -27.90 10.30 15.03
C LEU A 396 -27.73 10.51 16.54
N GLU A 397 -28.65 11.22 17.21
CA GLU A 397 -28.60 11.43 18.66
C GLU A 397 -28.65 10.12 19.47
N LYS A 398 -29.25 9.08 18.89
CA LYS A 398 -29.38 7.76 19.50
C LYS A 398 -28.15 6.87 19.33
N LEU A 399 -27.13 7.33 18.60
CA LEU A 399 -25.88 6.61 18.37
C LEU A 399 -24.80 7.04 19.37
N ASP A 400 -24.40 6.12 20.25
CA ASP A 400 -23.42 6.34 21.31
C ASP A 400 -21.96 6.24 20.78
N HIS A 401 -21.55 7.16 19.89
CA HIS A 401 -20.18 7.19 19.37
C HIS A 401 -19.61 8.62 19.19
N PRO A 402 -18.90 9.16 20.19
CA PRO A 402 -18.48 10.57 20.26
C PRO A 402 -17.64 11.05 19.07
N ASN A 403 -16.76 10.20 18.52
CA ASN A 403 -15.84 10.61 17.46
C ASN A 403 -16.52 10.94 16.12
N GLU A 404 -17.74 10.45 15.90
CA GLU A 404 -18.51 10.62 14.66
C GLU A 404 -19.35 11.92 14.67
N TRP A 405 -19.71 12.38 15.87
CA TRP A 405 -20.44 13.64 16.07
C TRP A 405 -19.70 14.86 15.55
N ILE A 406 -18.37 14.85 15.61
CA ILE A 406 -17.54 15.99 15.22
C ILE A 406 -17.72 16.34 13.75
N GLU A 407 -17.56 15.36 12.86
CA GLU A 407 -17.68 15.57 11.41
C GLU A 407 -19.10 15.99 11.01
N ILE A 408 -20.09 15.49 11.74
CA ILE A 408 -21.50 15.84 11.54
C ILE A 408 -21.76 17.28 12.01
N MET A 409 -21.22 17.69 13.15
CA MET A 409 -21.37 19.06 13.67
C MET A 409 -20.73 20.09 12.74
N LEU A 410 -19.65 19.72 12.04
CA LEU A 410 -19.00 20.58 11.03
C LEU A 410 -19.88 20.86 9.80
N ILE A 411 -20.88 20.00 9.50
CA ILE A 411 -21.76 20.13 8.33
C ILE A 411 -23.15 20.69 8.66
N ILE A 412 -23.48 20.92 9.94
CA ILE A 412 -24.75 21.56 10.35
C ILE A 412 -24.74 23.05 10.02
N ASP A 413 -25.77 23.50 9.30
CA ASP A 413 -25.97 24.90 8.95
C ASP A 413 -26.73 25.68 10.04
N GLN A 414 -26.73 26.99 9.92
CA GLN A 414 -27.39 27.89 10.87
C GLN A 414 -28.91 27.64 10.96
N GLN A 415 -29.54 27.27 9.84
CA GLN A 415 -30.99 27.08 9.76
C GLN A 415 -31.45 25.89 10.62
N LEU A 416 -30.68 24.81 10.65
CA LEU A 416 -30.99 23.65 11.49
C LEU A 416 -30.81 23.96 12.98
N TRP A 417 -29.76 24.71 13.34
CA TRP A 417 -29.55 25.16 14.73
C TRP A 417 -30.69 26.04 15.22
N GLU A 418 -31.16 26.97 14.39
CA GLU A 418 -32.28 27.84 14.72
C GLU A 418 -33.57 27.03 14.90
N GLN A 419 -33.82 26.05 14.04
CA GLN A 419 -34.98 25.17 14.17
C GLN A 419 -34.94 24.32 15.44
N LEU A 420 -33.77 23.76 15.77
CA LEU A 420 -33.56 23.00 17.02
C LEU A 420 -33.86 23.87 18.24
N ALA A 421 -33.31 25.09 18.27
CA ALA A 421 -33.51 26.02 19.39
C ALA A 421 -34.96 26.48 19.53
N GLN A 422 -35.67 26.68 18.40
CA GLN A 422 -37.09 27.02 18.39
C GLN A 422 -37.98 25.86 18.85
N THR A 423 -37.58 24.61 18.57
CA THR A 423 -38.37 23.41 18.88
C THR A 423 -38.12 22.93 20.31
N ASP A 424 -36.86 22.92 20.76
CA ASP A 424 -36.44 22.49 22.08
C ASP A 424 -35.10 23.14 22.46
N SER A 425 -35.17 24.30 23.10
CA SER A 425 -33.98 25.06 23.54
C SER A 425 -33.15 24.31 24.58
N VAL A 426 -33.79 23.53 25.46
CA VAL A 426 -33.11 22.75 26.50
C VAL A 426 -32.33 21.58 25.89
N ARG A 427 -32.88 20.91 24.88
CA ARG A 427 -32.15 19.91 24.09
C ARG A 427 -31.00 20.53 23.33
N THR A 428 -31.21 21.71 22.75
CA THR A 428 -30.17 22.44 22.02
C THR A 428 -28.98 22.77 22.91
N ASP A 429 -29.22 23.32 24.11
CA ASP A 429 -28.15 23.62 25.06
C ASP A 429 -27.41 22.37 25.54
N ARG A 430 -28.12 21.25 25.78
CA ARG A 430 -27.49 19.96 26.14
C ARG A 430 -26.56 19.43 25.04
N LEU A 431 -26.97 19.53 23.77
CA LEU A 431 -26.15 19.10 22.64
C LEU A 431 -24.91 19.97 22.48
N ILE A 432 -25.04 21.28 22.67
CA ILE A 432 -23.91 22.21 22.62
C ILE A 432 -22.94 21.91 23.77
N ALA A 433 -23.44 21.67 24.99
CA ALA A 433 -22.62 21.29 26.13
C ALA A 433 -21.80 20.01 25.86
N PHE A 434 -22.46 18.96 25.34
CA PHE A 434 -21.81 17.71 24.95
C PHE A 434 -20.70 17.94 23.90
N TRP A 435 -20.95 18.80 22.92
CA TRP A 435 -19.93 19.12 21.92
C TRP A 435 -18.76 19.92 22.51
N CYS A 436 -19.02 20.86 23.42
CA CYS A 436 -17.99 21.58 24.15
C CYS A 436 -17.09 20.66 24.99
N GLU A 437 -17.64 19.59 25.59
CA GLU A 437 -16.87 18.53 26.27
C GLU A 437 -16.02 17.72 25.29
N LEU A 438 -16.58 17.40 24.12
CA LEU A 438 -15.86 16.68 23.07
C LEU A 438 -14.67 17.46 22.51
N LEU A 439 -14.80 18.79 22.40
CA LEU A 439 -13.67 19.67 22.04
C LEU A 439 -12.50 19.55 23.02
N GLN A 440 -12.75 19.24 24.29
CA GLN A 440 -11.70 19.11 25.32
C GLN A 440 -10.93 17.78 25.22
N THR A 441 -11.52 16.75 24.62
CA THR A 441 -10.99 15.38 24.66
C THR A 441 -10.21 14.96 23.41
N LYS A 442 -10.32 15.71 22.30
CA LYS A 442 -9.60 15.43 21.05
C LYS A 442 -8.42 16.40 20.80
N PRO A 443 -7.29 15.91 20.27
CA PRO A 443 -6.27 16.76 19.67
C PRO A 443 -6.75 17.28 18.30
N TRP A 444 -6.67 18.60 18.08
CA TRP A 444 -7.11 19.27 16.85
C TRP A 444 -5.90 19.76 16.05
N VAL A 445 -5.98 19.68 14.72
CA VAL A 445 -4.93 20.22 13.84
C VAL A 445 -5.23 21.65 13.43
N ALA A 446 -4.18 22.47 13.23
CA ALA A 446 -4.26 23.89 12.88
C ALA A 446 -5.26 24.19 11.74
N SER A 447 -5.33 23.31 10.72
CA SER A 447 -6.21 23.45 9.56
C SER A 447 -7.71 23.33 9.86
N GLN A 448 -8.10 22.77 11.01
CA GLN A 448 -9.50 22.58 11.40
C GLN A 448 -10.07 23.75 12.22
N TYR A 449 -9.22 24.59 12.80
CA TYR A 449 -9.64 25.63 13.74
C TYR A 449 -10.57 26.69 13.12
N ASP A 450 -10.38 27.07 11.85
CA ASP A 450 -11.28 28.02 11.19
C ASP A 450 -12.68 27.45 10.95
N THR A 451 -12.77 26.16 10.60
CA THR A 451 -14.06 25.49 10.44
C THR A 451 -14.75 25.32 11.80
N LEU A 452 -14.00 24.94 12.84
CA LEU A 452 -14.53 24.79 14.19
C LEU A 452 -15.00 26.13 14.78
N ARG A 453 -14.25 27.21 14.58
CA ARG A 453 -14.66 28.57 15.00
C ARG A 453 -15.99 28.96 14.37
N ASN A 454 -16.15 28.73 13.06
CA ASN A 454 -17.41 29.02 12.37
C ASN A 454 -18.59 28.22 12.92
N VAL A 455 -18.36 27.00 13.44
CA VAL A 455 -19.39 26.20 14.11
C VAL A 455 -19.72 26.76 15.50
N VAL A 456 -18.71 27.13 16.29
CA VAL A 456 -18.87 27.81 17.58
C VAL A 456 -19.73 29.08 17.42
N GLU A 457 -19.44 29.90 16.42
CA GLU A 457 -20.17 31.14 16.13
C GLU A 457 -21.64 30.89 15.77
N ARG A 458 -21.97 29.75 15.15
CA ARG A 458 -23.36 29.36 14.88
C ARG A 458 -24.07 28.94 16.17
N MET A 459 -23.41 28.15 17.01
CA MET A 459 -23.95 27.70 18.30
C MET A 459 -24.18 28.87 19.26
N GLN A 460 -23.30 29.88 19.28
CA GLN A 460 -23.45 31.08 20.11
C GLN A 460 -24.73 31.86 19.82
N LYS A 461 -25.26 31.79 18.58
CA LYS A 461 -26.50 32.48 18.19
C LYS A 461 -27.76 31.82 18.73
N VAL A 462 -27.67 30.57 19.14
CA VAL A 462 -28.84 29.75 19.51
C VAL A 462 -28.82 29.29 20.97
N ALA A 463 -27.65 29.21 21.60
CA ALA A 463 -27.49 28.82 23.00
C ALA A 463 -28.23 29.78 23.96
N GLN A 464 -28.94 29.24 24.94
CA GLN A 464 -29.70 30.02 25.94
C GLN A 464 -29.09 29.88 27.34
N ASP A 465 -28.60 28.71 27.70
CA ASP A 465 -27.96 28.44 28.98
C ASP A 465 -26.63 29.22 29.15
N GLU A 466 -26.49 29.90 30.29
CA GLU A 466 -25.34 30.77 30.57
C GLU A 466 -24.03 30.01 30.76
N GLN A 467 -24.07 28.78 31.28
CA GLN A 467 -22.89 27.92 31.42
C GLN A 467 -22.41 27.44 30.05
N VAL A 468 -23.34 27.09 29.17
CA VAL A 468 -23.04 26.70 27.78
C VAL A 468 -22.47 27.87 26.98
N LYS A 469 -23.04 29.07 27.11
CA LYS A 469 -22.48 30.29 26.50
C LYS A 469 -21.05 30.56 26.94
N ALA A 470 -20.76 30.39 28.24
CA ALA A 470 -19.40 30.57 28.76
C ALA A 470 -18.40 29.56 28.17
N GLN A 471 -18.82 28.31 27.96
CA GLN A 471 -17.99 27.29 27.29
C GLN A 471 -17.73 27.63 25.82
N LEU A 472 -18.74 28.12 25.09
CA LEU A 472 -18.59 28.55 23.71
C LEU A 472 -17.65 29.76 23.59
N GLU A 473 -17.75 30.72 24.50
CA GLU A 473 -16.86 31.89 24.54
C GLU A 473 -15.40 31.50 24.80
N TYR A 474 -15.18 30.55 25.72
CA TYR A 474 -13.87 29.96 25.96
C TYR A 474 -13.29 29.36 24.67
N TRP A 475 -14.08 28.54 23.97
CA TRP A 475 -13.63 27.91 22.73
C TRP A 475 -13.41 28.91 21.60
N HIS A 476 -14.30 29.89 21.42
CA HIS A 476 -14.12 30.96 20.43
C HIS A 476 -12.80 31.72 20.66
N THR A 477 -12.53 32.07 21.91
CA THR A 477 -11.31 32.78 22.32
C THR A 477 -10.07 31.90 22.10
N THR A 478 -10.08 30.66 22.55
CA THR A 478 -8.96 29.71 22.39
C THR A 478 -8.64 29.49 20.91
N MET A 479 -9.65 29.25 20.08
CA MET A 479 -9.45 29.03 18.64
C MET A 479 -8.97 30.30 17.92
N THR A 480 -9.39 31.48 18.38
CA THR A 480 -8.91 32.77 17.85
C THR A 480 -7.47 33.05 18.25
N ALA A 481 -7.07 32.71 19.48
CA ALA A 481 -5.71 32.88 19.97
C ALA A 481 -4.71 31.94 19.27
N ILE A 482 -5.08 30.68 19.04
CA ILE A 482 -4.24 29.70 18.33
C ILE A 482 -3.94 30.13 16.89
N ARG A 483 -4.84 30.89 16.24
CA ARG A 483 -4.60 31.48 14.90
C ARG A 483 -3.58 32.61 14.90
N SER A 484 -3.38 33.27 16.04
CA SER A 484 -2.49 34.43 16.18
C SER A 484 -1.04 34.07 16.55
N GLN A 485 -0.79 32.78 16.84
CA GLN A 485 0.53 32.17 17.02
C GLN A 485 0.91 31.41 15.76
#